data_AF-A0A835XBN9-F1
#
_entry.id   AF-A0A835XBN9-F1
#
_cell.length_a   1.000
_cell.length_b   1.000
_cell.length_c   1.000
_cell.angle_alpha   90.00
_cell.angle_beta   90.00
_cell.angle_gamma   90.00
#
_symmetry.space_group_name_H-M   'P 1'
#
loop_
_entity.id
_entity.type
_entity.pdbx_description
1 polymer ?
#
loop_
_entity_poly.entity_id
_entity_poly.type
_entity_poly.pdbx_seq_one_letter_code
_entity_poly.pdbx_strand_id
1 'polypeptide(L)'
;MVSINVLALIVIFGFTSVPYVDAAEEPTRILVSIVGDPIIDLDSTNRLMRASVEVINYNPAATGHYFMQLIQSSTGKILSEKEILITPRDNDLWGSHIAGMLDEDKINQNGKPVLGNYEIKVITELGSYSGSASFTIIKSSESKPPPSTTIQKSSELVEDETTSTETETEIETEIEIESEQDTIVEPQIISNGAVPSIIPDWIKNIALWYGQGNVTEDEFINAIKFLINQGIIEV
;
A
#
# COMPACT_ATOMS: atom_id res chain seq x y z
N MET A 1 -37.53 59.78 -71.43
CA MET A 1 -36.52 58.76 -71.09
C MET A 1 -36.20 58.94 -69.61
N VAL A 2 -36.76 58.11 -68.73
CA VAL A 2 -36.60 58.22 -67.26
C VAL A 2 -35.74 57.04 -66.82
N SER A 3 -34.56 57.32 -66.28
CA SER A 3 -33.69 56.29 -65.69
C SER A 3 -34.01 56.15 -64.21
N ILE A 4 -34.43 54.94 -63.81
CA ILE A 4 -34.63 54.53 -62.42
C ILE A 4 -33.32 53.91 -61.94
N ASN A 5 -32.69 54.52 -60.94
CA ASN A 5 -31.57 53.93 -60.20
C ASN A 5 -32.14 53.02 -59.11
N VAL A 6 -31.92 51.71 -59.22
CA VAL A 6 -32.21 50.75 -58.15
C VAL A 6 -30.98 50.62 -57.27
N LEU A 7 -31.04 51.16 -56.06
CA LEU A 7 -30.01 50.97 -55.04
C LEU A 7 -30.34 49.69 -54.25
N ALA A 8 -29.59 48.61 -54.49
CA ALA A 8 -29.72 47.39 -53.72
C ALA A 8 -29.04 47.56 -52.35
N LEU A 9 -29.84 47.56 -51.28
CA LEU A 9 -29.38 47.62 -49.91
C LEU A 9 -29.07 46.20 -49.43
N ILE A 10 -27.79 45.81 -49.44
CA ILE A 10 -27.32 44.53 -48.92
C ILE A 10 -27.26 44.64 -47.39
N VAL A 11 -28.20 44.01 -46.69
CA VAL A 11 -28.13 43.82 -45.24
C VAL A 11 -27.15 42.70 -44.95
N ILE A 12 -25.93 43.05 -44.53
CA ILE A 12 -24.91 42.11 -44.08
C ILE A 12 -25.24 41.71 -42.63
N PHE A 13 -25.86 40.55 -42.43
CA PHE A 13 -25.94 39.94 -41.11
C PHE A 13 -24.57 39.36 -40.75
N GLY A 14 -23.79 40.11 -39.95
CA GLY A 14 -22.58 39.60 -39.34
C GLY A 14 -22.93 38.60 -38.22
N PHE A 15 -22.96 37.31 -38.54
CA PHE A 15 -22.83 36.27 -37.51
C PHE A 15 -21.37 36.27 -37.04
N THR A 16 -21.09 36.95 -35.95
CA THR A 16 -19.84 36.70 -35.21
C THR A 16 -20.07 35.43 -34.41
N SER A 17 -19.74 34.27 -34.99
CA SER A 17 -19.58 33.07 -34.18
C SER A 17 -18.42 33.36 -33.23
N VAL A 18 -18.72 33.52 -31.93
CA VAL A 18 -17.70 33.40 -30.91
C VAL A 18 -17.05 32.03 -31.14
N PRO A 19 -15.74 31.93 -31.43
CA PRO A 19 -15.11 30.63 -31.53
C PRO A 19 -15.32 29.96 -30.17
N TYR A 20 -15.98 28.81 -30.17
CA TYR A 20 -16.03 27.93 -29.01
C TYR A 20 -14.58 27.51 -28.75
N VAL A 21 -13.94 28.20 -27.80
CA VAL A 21 -12.62 27.82 -27.32
C VAL A 21 -12.85 26.54 -26.54
N ASP A 22 -12.41 25.42 -27.10
CA ASP A 22 -12.41 24.14 -26.41
C ASP A 22 -11.72 24.35 -25.07
N ALA A 23 -12.42 24.10 -23.97
CA ALA A 23 -11.79 24.11 -22.66
C ALA A 23 -10.71 23.02 -22.72
N ALA A 24 -9.44 23.42 -22.64
CA ALA A 24 -8.34 22.47 -22.71
C ALA A 24 -8.57 21.37 -21.67
N GLU A 25 -8.68 20.12 -22.12
CA GLU A 25 -8.81 18.99 -21.21
C GLU A 25 -7.61 18.99 -20.26
N GLU A 26 -7.88 18.91 -18.96
CA GLU A 26 -6.80 18.83 -17.98
C GLU A 26 -5.99 17.55 -18.21
N PRO A 27 -4.65 17.58 -18.09
CA PRO A 27 -3.82 16.42 -18.32
C PRO A 27 -4.13 15.30 -17.32
N THR A 28 -4.00 14.06 -17.78
CA THR A 28 -4.06 12.89 -16.91
C THR A 28 -2.97 12.96 -15.85
N ARG A 29 -3.31 12.63 -14.61
CA ARG A 29 -2.34 12.48 -13.51
C ARG A 29 -2.47 11.09 -12.90
N ILE A 30 -1.34 10.49 -12.58
CA ILE A 30 -1.27 9.17 -11.96
C ILE A 30 -0.65 9.35 -10.59
N LEU A 31 -1.40 9.00 -9.55
CA LEU A 31 -0.93 8.96 -8.18
C LEU A 31 -0.76 7.50 -7.79
N VAL A 32 0.40 7.18 -7.23
CA VAL A 32 0.69 5.85 -6.69
C VAL A 32 0.99 6.03 -5.20
N SER A 33 0.43 5.18 -4.36
CA SER A 33 0.63 5.24 -2.91
C SER A 33 0.74 3.84 -2.34
N ILE A 34 1.73 3.61 -1.47
CA ILE A 34 1.85 2.34 -0.75
C ILE A 34 0.70 2.21 0.25
N VAL A 35 0.11 1.02 0.35
CA VAL A 35 -1.01 0.73 1.25
C VAL A 35 -0.54 -0.10 2.45
N GLY A 36 -0.39 0.56 3.59
CA GLY A 36 0.10 -0.04 4.84
C GLY A 36 1.56 0.30 5.09
N ASP A 37 2.32 -0.67 5.60
CA ASP A 37 3.73 -0.50 5.93
C ASP A 37 4.58 -0.42 4.63
N PRO A 38 5.34 0.66 4.40
CA PRO A 38 6.27 0.75 3.28
C PRO A 38 7.57 -0.04 3.52
N ILE A 39 7.70 -0.77 4.62
CA ILE A 39 8.84 -1.64 4.90
C ILE A 39 8.40 -3.10 4.74
N ILE A 40 9.09 -3.82 3.86
CA ILE A 40 8.95 -5.26 3.70
C ILE A 40 10.15 -5.94 4.35
N ASP A 41 9.90 -6.64 5.46
CA ASP A 41 10.90 -7.49 6.09
C ASP A 41 10.87 -8.89 5.51
N LEU A 42 11.99 -9.33 4.93
CA LEU A 42 12.13 -10.67 4.39
C LEU A 42 12.07 -11.74 5.49
N ASP A 43 12.31 -11.44 6.76
CA ASP A 43 12.13 -12.45 7.82
C ASP A 43 10.68 -12.53 8.33
N SER A 44 9.80 -11.65 7.86
CA SER A 44 8.37 -11.65 8.20
C SER A 44 7.58 -12.66 7.37
N THR A 45 6.53 -13.20 7.99
CA THR A 45 5.51 -14.02 7.32
C THR A 45 4.59 -13.19 6.41
N ASN A 46 4.60 -11.87 6.57
CA ASN A 46 3.89 -10.93 5.71
C ASN A 46 4.89 -10.13 4.88
N ARG A 47 5.08 -10.55 3.62
CA ARG A 47 5.89 -9.84 2.62
C ARG A 47 5.02 -9.26 1.50
N LEU A 48 3.75 -8.99 1.82
CA LEU A 48 2.80 -8.51 0.83
C LEU A 48 3.07 -7.03 0.53
N MET A 49 3.37 -6.75 -0.73
CA MET A 49 3.39 -5.39 -1.24
C MET A 49 1.98 -5.01 -1.66
N ARG A 50 1.51 -3.82 -1.24
CA ARG A 50 0.23 -3.26 -1.68
C ARG A 50 0.40 -1.81 -2.09
N ALA A 51 -0.26 -1.41 -3.17
CA ALA A 51 -0.33 -0.03 -3.60
C ALA A 51 -1.71 0.33 -4.16
N SER A 52 -2.11 1.57 -3.98
CA SER A 52 -3.26 2.18 -4.65
C SER A 52 -2.74 3.01 -5.81
N VAL A 53 -3.38 2.86 -6.96
CA VAL A 53 -3.21 3.71 -8.13
C VAL A 53 -4.48 4.51 -8.31
N GLU A 54 -4.34 5.83 -8.39
CA GLU A 54 -5.43 6.76 -8.69
C GLU A 54 -5.10 7.52 -9.96
N VAL A 55 -6.07 7.62 -10.85
CA VAL A 55 -5.97 8.30 -12.13
C VAL A 55 -6.97 9.45 -12.15
N ILE A 56 -6.44 10.66 -12.17
CA ILE A 56 -7.22 11.89 -12.28
C ILE A 56 -7.25 12.29 -13.76
N ASN A 57 -8.40 12.73 -14.25
CA ASN A 57 -8.62 13.04 -15.67
C ASN A 57 -8.32 11.81 -16.56
N TYR A 58 -8.97 10.69 -16.24
CA TYR A 58 -8.82 9.44 -16.98
C TYR A 58 -9.31 9.59 -18.42
N ASN A 59 -8.41 9.37 -19.38
CA ASN A 59 -8.71 9.41 -20.81
C ASN A 59 -8.01 8.25 -21.53
N PRO A 60 -8.68 7.11 -21.75
CA PRO A 60 -8.06 5.92 -22.34
C PRO A 60 -7.59 6.15 -23.78
N ALA A 61 -8.19 7.08 -24.52
CA ALA A 61 -7.73 7.41 -25.87
C ALA A 61 -6.38 8.15 -25.87
N ALA A 62 -6.08 8.90 -24.81
CA ALA A 62 -4.82 9.61 -24.63
C ALA A 62 -3.75 8.81 -23.88
N THR A 63 -4.15 7.77 -23.13
CA THR A 63 -3.23 7.01 -22.25
C THR A 63 -2.93 5.60 -22.75
N GLY A 64 -3.85 4.95 -23.46
CA GLY A 64 -3.74 3.52 -23.80
C GLY A 64 -3.74 2.64 -22.54
N HIS A 65 -3.00 1.53 -22.61
CA HIS A 65 -2.84 0.59 -21.50
C HIS A 65 -1.95 1.16 -20.38
N TYR A 66 -2.07 0.62 -19.17
CA TYR A 66 -1.27 1.02 -18.00
C TYR A 66 -0.37 -0.12 -17.59
N PHE A 67 0.89 0.18 -17.29
CA PHE A 67 1.88 -0.79 -16.87
C PHE A 67 2.49 -0.38 -15.54
N MET A 68 2.50 -1.32 -14.61
CA MET A 68 3.27 -1.22 -13.38
C MET A 68 4.66 -1.81 -13.62
N GLN A 69 5.69 -1.08 -13.20
CA GLN A 69 7.07 -1.51 -13.12
C GLN A 69 7.52 -1.57 -11.65
N LEU A 70 8.18 -2.66 -11.28
CA LEU A 70 8.95 -2.75 -10.04
C LEU A 70 10.42 -2.45 -10.36
N ILE A 71 10.98 -1.41 -9.73
CA ILE A 71 12.30 -0.89 -10.04
C ILE A 71 13.16 -0.93 -8.78
N GLN A 72 14.38 -1.46 -8.89
CA GLN A 72 15.38 -1.34 -7.84
C GLN A 72 16.00 0.07 -7.88
N SER A 73 15.83 0.87 -6.84
CA SER A 73 16.23 2.28 -6.87
C SER A 73 17.75 2.48 -6.97
N SER A 74 18.56 1.58 -6.42
CA SER A 74 20.02 1.69 -6.45
C SER A 74 20.63 1.48 -7.84
N THR A 75 19.97 0.72 -8.71
CA THR A 75 20.49 0.36 -10.04
C THR A 75 19.62 0.87 -11.20
N GLY A 76 18.36 1.26 -10.93
CA GLY A 76 17.37 1.57 -11.94
C GLY A 76 16.87 0.35 -12.71
N LYS A 77 17.25 -0.87 -12.30
CA LYS A 77 16.85 -2.11 -12.99
C LYS A 77 15.35 -2.35 -12.80
N ILE A 78 14.64 -2.52 -13.91
CA ILE A 78 13.25 -3.00 -13.93
C ILE A 78 13.28 -4.51 -13.65
N LEU A 79 12.68 -4.91 -12.54
CA LEU A 79 12.62 -6.30 -12.06
C LEU A 79 11.34 -7.01 -12.47
N SER A 80 10.27 -6.25 -12.72
CA SER A 80 9.00 -6.76 -13.21
C SER A 80 8.28 -5.63 -13.93
N GLU A 81 7.57 -5.98 -15.00
CA GLU A 81 6.62 -5.10 -15.68
C GLU A 81 5.34 -5.89 -15.93
N LYS A 82 4.17 -5.28 -15.68
CA LYS A 82 2.88 -5.94 -15.83
C LYS A 82 1.80 -4.92 -16.18
N GLU A 83 0.91 -5.29 -17.09
CA GLU A 83 -0.30 -4.51 -17.36
C GLU A 83 -1.23 -4.51 -16.13
N ILE A 84 -1.77 -3.34 -15.79
CA ILE A 84 -2.77 -3.16 -14.74
C ILE A 84 -4.06 -2.62 -15.35
N LEU A 85 -5.18 -3.10 -14.83
CA LEU A 85 -6.49 -2.62 -15.24
C LEU A 85 -6.89 -1.42 -14.39
N ILE A 86 -7.25 -0.32 -15.06
CA ILE A 86 -7.83 0.86 -14.43
C ILE A 86 -9.35 0.71 -14.49
N THR A 87 -9.98 0.76 -13.33
CA THR A 87 -11.43 0.57 -13.16
C THR A 87 -12.03 1.77 -12.42
N PRO A 88 -13.32 2.09 -12.68
CA PRO A 88 -13.99 3.12 -11.91
C PRO A 88 -14.12 2.68 -10.43
N ARG A 89 -13.88 3.62 -9.52
CA ARG A 89 -14.12 3.55 -8.08
C ARG A 89 -15.19 4.56 -7.67
N ASP A 90 -15.50 4.59 -6.38
CA ASP A 90 -16.40 5.58 -5.78
C ASP A 90 -15.95 7.02 -6.07
N ASN A 91 -16.92 7.95 -6.15
CA ASN A 91 -16.70 9.39 -6.35
C ASN A 91 -15.96 9.77 -7.65
N ASP A 92 -16.27 9.12 -8.77
CA ASP A 92 -15.67 9.38 -10.10
C ASP A 92 -14.14 9.21 -10.16
N LEU A 93 -13.56 8.52 -9.19
CA LEU A 93 -12.13 8.21 -9.18
C LEU A 93 -11.88 6.96 -10.04
N TRP A 94 -10.87 7.01 -10.90
CA TRP A 94 -10.41 5.84 -11.64
C TRP A 94 -9.14 5.30 -10.99
N GLY A 95 -8.97 3.99 -10.95
CA GLY A 95 -7.81 3.44 -10.29
C GLY A 95 -7.68 1.93 -10.30
N SER A 96 -6.66 1.46 -9.61
CA SER A 96 -6.37 0.05 -9.44
C SER A 96 -5.77 -0.22 -8.06
N HIS A 97 -6.09 -1.37 -7.46
CA HIS A 97 -5.38 -1.87 -6.29
C HIS A 97 -4.35 -2.89 -6.77
N ILE A 98 -3.09 -2.59 -6.52
CA ILE A 98 -1.98 -3.49 -6.79
C ILE A 98 -1.70 -4.24 -5.50
N ALA A 99 -1.64 -5.56 -5.58
CA ALA A 99 -1.05 -6.35 -4.53
C ALA A 99 -0.35 -7.57 -5.10
N GLY A 100 0.83 -7.83 -4.55
CA GLY A 100 1.64 -8.96 -4.96
C GLY A 100 2.56 -9.35 -3.83
N MET A 101 2.76 -10.65 -3.67
CA MET A 101 3.82 -11.13 -2.80
C MET A 101 5.15 -10.79 -3.44
N LEU A 102 6.08 -10.26 -2.64
CA LEU A 102 7.44 -10.03 -3.11
C LEU A 102 8.10 -11.37 -3.46
N ASP A 103 8.43 -11.54 -4.74
CA ASP A 103 9.19 -12.69 -5.22
C ASP A 103 10.68 -12.44 -5.00
N GLU A 104 11.26 -13.16 -4.03
CA GLU A 104 12.66 -12.99 -3.64
C GLU A 104 13.61 -13.30 -4.80
N ASP A 105 13.26 -14.22 -5.69
CA ASP A 105 14.08 -14.58 -6.84
C ASP A 105 14.25 -13.42 -7.81
N LYS A 106 13.25 -12.52 -7.90
CA LYS A 106 13.31 -11.33 -8.75
C LYS A 106 14.25 -10.25 -8.20
N ILE A 107 14.44 -10.20 -6.89
CA ILE A 107 15.33 -9.24 -6.23
C ILE A 107 16.73 -9.80 -5.94
N ASN A 108 16.93 -11.10 -6.16
CA ASN A 108 18.21 -11.76 -5.94
C ASN A 108 19.26 -11.35 -6.98
N GLN A 109 20.46 -11.03 -6.50
CA GLN A 109 21.66 -10.84 -7.31
C GLN A 109 22.77 -11.70 -6.73
N ASN A 110 23.38 -12.55 -7.56
CA ASN A 110 24.43 -13.50 -7.14
C ASN A 110 23.99 -14.40 -5.95
N GLY A 111 22.72 -14.82 -5.93
CA GLY A 111 22.18 -15.71 -4.91
C GLY A 111 21.90 -15.04 -3.55
N LYS A 112 21.90 -13.70 -3.48
CA LYS A 112 21.51 -12.96 -2.28
C LYS A 112 20.47 -11.90 -2.61
N PRO A 113 19.47 -11.67 -1.74
CA PRO A 113 18.51 -10.59 -1.95
C PRO A 113 19.23 -9.26 -1.83
N VAL A 114 18.95 -8.35 -2.76
CA VAL A 114 19.41 -6.98 -2.62
C VAL A 114 18.43 -6.24 -1.72
N LEU A 115 18.93 -5.67 -0.62
CA LEU A 115 18.14 -4.89 0.33
C LEU A 115 18.18 -3.40 -0.04
N GLY A 116 17.24 -2.62 0.48
CA GLY A 116 17.19 -1.17 0.32
C GLY A 116 15.92 -0.67 -0.36
N ASN A 117 16.03 0.46 -1.07
CA ASN A 117 14.88 1.15 -1.63
C ASN A 117 14.48 0.61 -3.01
N TYR A 118 13.17 0.53 -3.20
CA TYR A 118 12.50 0.09 -4.42
C TYR A 118 11.40 1.09 -4.77
N GLU A 119 11.05 1.11 -6.05
CA GLU A 119 10.01 1.98 -6.60
C GLU A 119 8.98 1.13 -7.35
N ILE A 120 7.71 1.40 -7.07
CA ILE A 120 6.58 1.01 -7.92
C ILE A 120 6.31 2.20 -8.81
N LYS A 121 6.52 2.04 -10.11
CA LYS A 121 6.23 3.07 -11.11
C LYS A 121 5.09 2.60 -11.99
N VAL A 122 4.08 3.44 -12.16
CA VAL A 122 3.01 3.20 -13.13
C VAL A 122 3.23 4.15 -14.30
N ILE A 123 3.21 3.59 -15.50
CA ILE A 123 3.34 4.32 -16.77
C ILE A 123 2.18 4.00 -17.69
N THR A 124 1.91 4.90 -18.61
CA THR A 124 0.99 4.68 -19.73
C THR A 124 1.73 4.12 -20.94
N GLU A 125 1.08 3.33 -21.77
CA GLU A 125 1.59 2.79 -23.04
C GLU A 125 2.16 3.89 -23.94
N LEU A 126 1.44 5.01 -24.03
CA LEU A 126 1.85 6.16 -24.83
C LEU A 126 2.92 7.03 -24.13
N GLY A 127 3.49 6.55 -23.02
CA GLY A 127 4.65 7.10 -22.30
C GLY A 127 4.49 8.50 -21.72
N SER A 128 3.31 9.12 -21.87
CA SER A 128 3.10 10.54 -21.58
C SER A 128 2.81 10.83 -20.10
N TYR A 129 2.38 9.81 -19.35
CA TYR A 129 2.01 9.96 -17.95
C TYR A 129 2.64 8.87 -17.10
N SER A 130 3.11 9.27 -15.92
CA SER A 130 3.61 8.32 -14.93
C SER A 130 3.41 8.83 -13.51
N GLY A 131 3.32 7.89 -12.58
CA GLY A 131 3.34 8.14 -11.14
C GLY A 131 4.14 7.05 -10.43
N SER A 132 4.65 7.32 -9.24
CA SER A 132 5.40 6.32 -8.51
C SER A 132 5.32 6.47 -6.99
N ALA A 133 5.63 5.38 -6.30
CA ALA A 133 5.77 5.32 -4.86
C ALA A 133 6.97 4.44 -4.48
N SER A 134 7.61 4.77 -3.37
CA SER A 134 8.78 4.02 -2.88
C SER A 134 8.44 3.19 -1.65
N PHE A 135 9.17 2.08 -1.51
CA PHE A 135 9.14 1.21 -0.34
C PHE A 135 10.55 0.66 -0.09
N THR A 136 10.77 0.03 1.06
CA THR A 136 12.08 -0.48 1.48
C THR A 136 11.99 -1.97 1.78
N ILE A 137 12.97 -2.73 1.31
CA ILE A 137 13.13 -4.15 1.64
C ILE A 137 14.28 -4.27 2.64
N ILE A 138 14.02 -4.93 3.76
CA ILE A 138 14.99 -5.22 4.81
C ILE A 138 15.00 -6.71 5.14
N LYS A 139 15.97 -7.12 5.95
CA LYS A 139 16.00 -8.46 6.52
C LYS A 139 16.47 -8.35 7.98
N SER A 140 15.53 -8.46 8.92
CA SER A 140 15.78 -8.14 10.33
C SER A 140 16.82 -9.06 10.99
N SER A 141 16.95 -10.31 10.57
CA SER A 141 17.98 -11.27 11.01
C SER A 141 19.40 -10.86 10.59
N GLU A 142 19.53 -10.08 9.52
CA GLU A 142 20.80 -9.52 9.06
C GLU A 142 21.08 -8.14 9.69
N SER A 143 20.06 -7.54 10.33
CA SER A 143 20.25 -6.39 11.21
C SER A 143 20.85 -6.90 12.53
N LYS A 144 22.17 -6.71 12.67
CA LYS A 144 22.93 -7.12 13.86
C LYS A 144 22.16 -6.72 15.14
N PRO A 145 21.88 -7.62 16.09
CA PRO A 145 21.25 -7.22 17.33
C PRO A 145 22.13 -6.14 17.98
N PRO A 146 21.54 -5.04 18.49
CA PRO A 146 22.32 -4.13 19.32
C PRO A 146 22.94 -4.97 20.45
N PRO A 147 24.24 -4.80 20.77
CA PRO A 147 24.81 -5.51 21.90
C PRO A 147 23.93 -5.24 23.12
N SER A 148 23.36 -6.32 23.69
CA SER A 148 22.64 -6.25 24.95
C SER A 148 23.46 -5.43 25.93
N THR A 149 22.99 -4.24 26.26
CA THR A 149 23.59 -3.47 27.34
C THR A 149 23.24 -4.19 28.62
N THR A 150 24.12 -5.11 29.01
CA THR A 150 24.20 -5.64 30.37
C THR A 150 24.29 -4.43 31.28
N ILE A 151 23.17 -4.07 31.91
CA ILE A 151 23.16 -3.14 33.03
C ILE A 151 23.95 -3.83 34.14
N GLN A 152 25.23 -3.50 34.24
CA GLN A 152 25.98 -3.72 35.47
C GLN A 152 25.43 -2.72 36.48
N LYS A 153 24.65 -3.25 37.42
CA LYS A 153 24.30 -2.61 38.67
C LYS A 153 25.60 -2.37 39.45
N SER A 154 26.09 -1.14 39.41
CA SER A 154 27.14 -0.62 40.28
C SER A 154 26.53 0.51 41.09
N SER A 155 26.17 0.20 42.32
CA SER A 155 25.72 1.16 43.32
C SER A 155 26.93 1.73 44.06
N GLU A 156 27.12 3.05 44.02
CA GLU A 156 27.64 3.79 45.18
C GLU A 156 27.21 5.27 45.13
N LEU A 157 26.87 5.76 46.31
CA LEU A 157 26.21 7.00 46.69
C LEU A 157 27.09 8.25 46.49
N VAL A 158 26.47 9.43 46.31
CA VAL A 158 26.45 10.56 47.28
C VAL A 158 25.71 11.76 46.67
N GLU A 159 24.57 12.07 47.31
CA GLU A 159 23.97 13.36 47.70
C GLU A 159 24.24 14.64 46.88
N ASP A 160 23.17 15.32 46.43
CA ASP A 160 22.76 16.59 47.04
C ASP A 160 21.30 16.97 46.70
N GLU A 161 20.67 17.69 47.62
CA GLU A 161 19.26 18.06 47.73
C GLU A 161 18.73 19.00 46.62
N THR A 162 17.42 18.91 46.31
CA THR A 162 16.46 20.02 46.57
C THR A 162 15.03 19.60 46.21
N THR A 163 14.25 19.36 47.27
CA THR A 163 12.84 19.71 47.49
C THR A 163 12.11 20.47 46.37
N SER A 164 10.94 19.95 45.95
CA SER A 164 9.64 20.64 46.03
C SER A 164 8.51 19.65 45.74
N THR A 165 7.76 19.39 46.80
CA THR A 165 6.54 18.59 46.92
C THR A 165 5.38 19.20 46.14
N GLU A 166 4.54 18.37 45.53
CA GLU A 166 3.08 18.56 45.48
C GLU A 166 2.39 17.18 45.36
N THR A 167 1.69 16.83 46.43
CA THR A 167 0.71 15.74 46.62
C THR A 167 -0.53 15.97 45.73
N GLU A 168 -1.28 14.96 45.30
CA GLU A 168 -2.41 14.39 46.08
C GLU A 168 -3.00 13.10 45.46
N THR A 169 -3.28 12.13 46.36
CA THR A 169 -4.41 11.17 46.44
C THR A 169 -4.69 10.19 45.28
N GLU A 170 -4.56 8.85 45.40
CA GLU A 170 -5.14 7.87 46.36
C GLU A 170 -6.65 7.61 46.14
N ILE A 171 -7.00 6.50 45.48
CA ILE A 171 -8.16 5.64 45.83
C ILE A 171 -7.79 4.19 45.55
N GLU A 172 -7.49 3.46 46.62
CA GLU A 172 -7.61 2.00 46.72
C GLU A 172 -9.09 1.63 46.87
N THR A 173 -9.49 0.47 46.35
CA THR A 173 -10.63 -0.25 46.95
C THR A 173 -10.41 -1.75 46.80
N GLU A 174 -9.96 -2.31 47.91
CA GLU A 174 -9.95 -3.71 48.27
C GLU A 174 -11.37 -4.14 48.65
N ILE A 175 -11.83 -5.28 48.13
CA ILE A 175 -12.95 -6.03 48.73
C ILE A 175 -12.52 -7.48 48.84
N GLU A 176 -12.28 -7.89 50.07
CA GLU A 176 -12.12 -9.27 50.52
C GLU A 176 -13.37 -9.65 51.33
N ILE A 177 -14.05 -10.74 50.96
CA ILE A 177 -14.85 -11.54 51.89
C ILE A 177 -14.55 -13.01 51.62
N GLU A 178 -14.08 -13.65 52.68
CA GLU A 178 -13.59 -15.02 52.80
C GLU A 178 -14.72 -16.02 53.18
N SER A 179 -14.40 -17.31 52.98
CA SER A 179 -14.88 -18.53 53.66
C SER A 179 -15.72 -19.58 52.86
N GLU A 180 -14.98 -20.60 52.39
CA GLU A 180 -15.15 -22.09 52.57
C GLU A 180 -16.47 -22.77 52.11
N GLN A 181 -16.54 -23.95 51.45
CA GLN A 181 -15.67 -25.13 51.41
C GLN A 181 -16.06 -26.10 50.25
N ASP A 182 -15.05 -26.86 49.73
CA ASP A 182 -15.07 -28.18 49.03
C ASP A 182 -16.00 -28.40 47.81
N THR A 183 -15.55 -28.82 46.62
CA THR A 183 -14.73 -30.00 46.32
C THR A 183 -14.24 -29.97 44.85
N ILE A 184 -13.12 -30.64 44.58
CA ILE A 184 -12.29 -30.68 43.35
C ILE A 184 -12.96 -31.33 42.12
N VAL A 185 -12.99 -30.69 40.93
CA VAL A 185 -12.76 -31.30 39.59
C VAL A 185 -12.34 -30.23 38.53
N GLU A 186 -11.08 -30.31 38.05
CA GLU A 186 -10.49 -30.05 36.70
C GLU A 186 -10.75 -28.73 35.90
N PRO A 187 -9.72 -28.13 35.23
CA PRO A 187 -9.79 -26.73 34.79
C PRO A 187 -10.56 -26.57 33.47
N GLN A 188 -11.60 -25.73 33.49
CA GLN A 188 -12.24 -25.24 32.27
C GLN A 188 -11.67 -23.84 31.95
N ILE A 189 -10.65 -23.80 31.09
CA ILE A 189 -10.28 -22.55 30.40
C ILE A 189 -11.37 -22.29 29.36
N ILE A 190 -12.30 -21.38 29.64
CA ILE A 190 -13.16 -20.77 28.62
C ILE A 190 -12.71 -19.31 28.47
N SER A 191 -11.57 -19.14 27.80
CA SER A 191 -11.29 -17.90 27.09
C SER A 191 -11.81 -18.11 25.68
N ASN A 192 -12.67 -17.21 25.19
CA ASN A 192 -13.09 -17.16 23.79
C ASN A 192 -11.87 -17.21 22.86
N GLY A 193 -11.55 -18.42 22.41
CA GLY A 193 -10.44 -18.71 21.52
C GLY A 193 -10.85 -18.38 20.11
N ALA A 194 -10.62 -17.14 19.69
CA ALA A 194 -10.24 -16.94 18.30
C ALA A 194 -8.91 -17.71 18.13
N VAL A 195 -8.99 -18.97 17.68
CA VAL A 195 -7.82 -19.66 17.15
C VAL A 195 -7.27 -18.73 16.07
N PRO A 196 -6.04 -18.22 16.17
CA PRO A 196 -5.49 -17.39 15.10
C PRO A 196 -5.62 -18.21 13.82
N SER A 197 -6.31 -17.66 12.83
CA SER A 197 -6.40 -18.28 11.51
C SER A 197 -4.98 -18.58 11.06
N ILE A 198 -4.63 -19.86 10.99
CA ILE A 198 -3.31 -20.33 10.54
C ILE A 198 -3.00 -19.73 9.16
N ILE A 199 -4.06 -19.54 8.38
CA ILE A 199 -4.05 -18.83 7.10
C ILE A 199 -4.00 -17.31 7.36
N PRO A 200 -2.92 -16.62 6.95
CA PRO A 200 -2.79 -15.17 7.14
C PRO A 200 -3.91 -14.39 6.44
N ASP A 201 -4.45 -13.36 7.07
CA ASP A 201 -5.58 -12.59 6.51
C ASP A 201 -5.28 -11.95 5.15
N TRP A 202 -4.01 -11.67 4.86
CA TRP A 202 -3.60 -11.05 3.60
C TRP A 202 -3.93 -11.93 2.38
N ILE A 203 -3.99 -13.25 2.52
CA ILE A 203 -4.33 -14.15 1.40
C ILE A 203 -5.79 -14.00 0.96
N LYS A 204 -6.68 -13.59 1.87
CA LYS A 204 -8.09 -13.32 1.54
C LYS A 204 -8.21 -12.17 0.54
N ASN A 205 -7.37 -11.14 0.71
CA ASN A 205 -7.34 -10.01 -0.23
C ASN A 205 -6.79 -10.44 -1.59
N ILE A 206 -5.73 -11.26 -1.62
CA ILE A 206 -5.19 -11.78 -2.90
C ILE A 206 -6.22 -12.66 -3.61
N ALA A 207 -6.95 -13.51 -2.88
CA ALA A 207 -8.02 -14.34 -3.45
C ALA A 207 -9.19 -13.49 -3.98
N LEU A 208 -9.61 -12.46 -3.24
CA LEU A 208 -10.64 -11.51 -3.68
C LEU A 208 -10.21 -10.80 -4.97
N TRP A 209 -8.98 -10.30 -5.01
CA TRP A 209 -8.44 -9.57 -6.16
C TRP A 209 -8.15 -10.46 -7.37
N TYR A 210 -7.81 -11.73 -7.16
CA TYR A 210 -7.76 -12.73 -8.22
C TYR A 210 -9.15 -12.95 -8.83
N GLY A 211 -10.19 -13.10 -8.00
CA GLY A 211 -11.57 -13.21 -8.47
C GLY A 211 -12.08 -11.97 -9.22
N GLN A 212 -11.44 -10.81 -9.02
CA GLN A 212 -11.73 -9.55 -9.71
C GLN A 212 -10.83 -9.29 -10.93
N GLY A 213 -9.85 -10.17 -11.21
CA GLY A 213 -8.90 -10.00 -12.32
C GLY A 213 -7.78 -8.98 -12.08
N ASN A 214 -7.64 -8.46 -10.86
CA ASN A 214 -6.59 -7.50 -10.48
C ASN A 214 -5.24 -8.19 -10.18
N VAL A 215 -5.30 -9.46 -9.77
CA VAL A 215 -4.14 -10.34 -9.53
C VAL A 215 -4.13 -11.44 -10.60
N THR A 216 -2.97 -11.75 -11.17
CA THR A 216 -2.85 -12.81 -12.18
C THR A 216 -2.87 -14.19 -11.53
N GLU A 217 -3.17 -15.21 -12.33
CA GLU A 217 -3.11 -16.61 -11.86
C GLU A 217 -1.72 -16.96 -11.31
N ASP A 218 -0.63 -16.55 -11.97
CA ASP A 218 0.73 -16.77 -11.48
C ASP A 218 1.01 -16.13 -10.12
N GLU A 219 0.53 -14.90 -9.89
CA GLU A 219 0.68 -14.21 -8.60
C GLU A 219 -0.11 -14.90 -7.50
N PHE A 220 -1.32 -15.36 -7.81
CA PHE A 220 -2.14 -16.12 -6.87
C PHE A 220 -1.49 -17.47 -6.54
N ILE A 221 -1.02 -18.20 -7.55
CA ILE A 221 -0.29 -19.47 -7.37
C ILE A 221 0.98 -19.25 -6.55
N ASN A 222 1.75 -18.18 -6.80
CA ASN A 222 2.95 -17.87 -6.04
C ASN A 222 2.63 -17.54 -4.57
N ALA A 223 1.52 -16.87 -4.31
CA ALA A 223 1.03 -16.63 -2.95
C ALA A 223 0.70 -17.96 -2.23
N ILE A 224 0.05 -18.90 -2.91
CA ILE A 224 -0.25 -20.23 -2.35
C ILE A 224 1.04 -21.06 -2.16
N LYS A 225 1.95 -21.06 -3.13
CA LYS A 225 3.27 -21.72 -3.03
C LYS A 225 4.05 -21.20 -1.83
N PHE A 226 4.00 -19.89 -1.58
CA PHE A 226 4.63 -19.31 -0.39
C PHE A 226 4.04 -19.92 0.89
N LEU A 227 2.70 -20.01 1.01
CA LEU A 227 2.07 -20.62 2.19
C LEU A 227 2.47 -22.09 2.37
N ILE A 228 2.59 -22.87 1.29
CA ILE A 228 3.08 -24.25 1.34
C ILE A 228 4.53 -24.29 1.81
N ASN A 229 5.40 -23.46 1.23
CA ASN A 229 6.82 -23.40 1.58
C ASN A 229 7.06 -22.97 3.04
N GLN A 230 6.18 -22.14 3.60
CA GLN A 230 6.22 -21.75 5.01
C GLN A 230 5.60 -22.80 5.95
N GLY A 231 5.09 -23.92 5.43
CA GLY A 231 4.40 -24.94 6.22
C GLY A 231 3.05 -24.48 6.77
N ILE A 232 2.47 -23.41 6.21
CA ILE A 232 1.16 -22.88 6.60
C ILE A 232 0.04 -23.71 5.97
N ILE A 233 0.24 -24.19 4.75
CA ILE A 233 -0.64 -25.14 4.05
C ILE A 233 0.10 -26.47 3.89
N GLU A 234 -0.56 -27.56 4.28
CA GLU A 234 -0.10 -28.94 4.06
C GLU A 234 -0.77 -29.52 2.79
N VAL A 235 -0.06 -30.36 2.04
CA VAL A 235 -0.49 -30.97 0.76
C VAL A 235 -0.36 -32.49 0.78
#